data_AF-A0A7Y5VCN6-F1
#
_entry.id   AF-A0A7Y5VCN6-F1
#
_cell.length_a   1.000
_cell.length_b   1.000
_cell.length_c   1.000
_cell.angle_alpha   90.00
_cell.angle_beta   90.00
_cell.angle_gamma   90.00
#
_symmetry.space_group_name_H-M   'P 1'
#
loop_
_entity.id
_entity.type
_entity.pdbx_description
1 polymer ?
#
loop_
_entity_poly.entity_id
_entity_poly.type
_entity_poly.pdbx_seq_one_letter_code
_entity_poly.pdbx_strand_id
1 'polypeptide(L)'
;MNYWLVKSEPFVFSFADLEREGRTMWEGVRNYTARNNLRAMRNGDLVLFYHSNEGLEIVGIATVIKESYPDPTAEKGDWSVVDLAPVKRLQNTVPLSVIKATPALQEIGLVRQGRLSVMPLQPEEFQAILQMADTSI
;
A
#
# COMPACT_ATOMS: atom_id res chain seq x y z
N MET A 1 5.64 7.22 13.25
CA MET A 1 4.57 6.68 12.40
C MET A 1 4.88 7.05 10.98
N ASN A 2 5.08 6.08 10.11
CA ASN A 2 5.32 6.29 8.68
C ASN A 2 4.06 5.91 7.88
N TYR A 3 3.99 6.39 6.66
CA TYR A 3 2.88 6.15 5.74
C TYR A 3 3.40 5.50 4.47
N TRP A 4 2.63 4.54 3.97
CA TRP A 4 3.02 3.72 2.83
C TRP A 4 1.85 3.56 1.88
N LEU A 5 2.14 3.13 0.66
CA LEU A 5 1.17 2.60 -0.29
C LEU A 5 1.66 1.26 -0.83
N VAL A 6 0.75 0.30 -0.94
CA VAL A 6 0.97 -0.98 -1.60
C VAL A 6 0.01 -1.15 -2.77
N LYS A 7 0.50 -1.78 -3.84
CA LYS A 7 -0.31 -2.15 -5.01
C LYS A 7 -0.65 -3.62 -4.97
N SER A 8 -1.91 -3.95 -5.23
CA SER A 8 -2.36 -5.32 -5.47
C SER A 8 -3.36 -5.35 -6.60
N GLU A 9 -3.32 -6.41 -7.39
CA GLU A 9 -4.31 -6.64 -8.43
C GLU A 9 -5.55 -7.27 -7.77
N PRO A 10 -6.74 -6.65 -7.89
CA PRO A 10 -7.90 -7.06 -7.10
C PRO A 10 -8.39 -8.48 -7.40
N PHE A 11 -8.11 -9.01 -8.60
CA PHE A 11 -8.42 -10.39 -8.96
C PHE A 11 -7.42 -11.42 -8.39
N VAL A 12 -6.26 -10.98 -7.88
CA VAL A 12 -5.29 -11.82 -7.17
C VAL A 12 -5.53 -11.72 -5.67
N PHE A 13 -5.57 -10.49 -5.13
CA PHE A 13 -5.82 -10.24 -3.71
C PHE A 13 -6.41 -8.83 -3.52
N SER A 14 -7.71 -8.76 -3.26
CA SER A 14 -8.42 -7.50 -3.07
C SER A 14 -8.33 -6.98 -1.63
N PHE A 15 -8.80 -5.76 -1.39
CA PHE A 15 -8.93 -5.26 -0.02
C PHE A 15 -10.07 -5.98 0.74
N ALA A 16 -11.09 -6.45 0.02
CA ALA A 16 -12.15 -7.27 0.60
C ALA A 16 -11.62 -8.63 1.10
N ASP A 17 -10.62 -9.20 0.40
CA ASP A 17 -9.93 -10.40 0.87
C ASP A 17 -9.16 -10.13 2.16
N LEU A 18 -8.43 -9.01 2.22
CA LEU A 18 -7.75 -8.60 3.45
C LEU A 18 -8.73 -8.41 4.63
N GLU A 19 -9.90 -7.80 4.38
CA GLU A 19 -10.95 -7.65 5.39
C GLU A 19 -11.50 -9.01 5.85
N ARG A 20 -11.72 -9.94 4.92
CA ARG A 20 -12.22 -11.29 5.20
C ARG A 20 -11.21 -12.14 5.97
N GLU A 21 -9.93 -12.04 5.63
CA GLU A 21 -8.85 -12.84 6.23
C GLU A 21 -8.31 -12.22 7.53
N GLY A 22 -8.52 -10.91 7.73
CA GLY A 22 -8.10 -10.16 8.91
C GLY A 22 -6.59 -9.89 8.99
N ARG A 23 -5.78 -10.59 8.18
CA ARG A 23 -4.37 -10.32 7.96
C ARG A 23 -3.87 -10.97 6.69
N THR A 24 -2.74 -10.49 6.16
CA THR A 24 -2.01 -11.14 5.09
C THR A 24 -0.50 -10.98 5.26
N MET A 25 0.27 -11.92 4.74
CA MET A 25 1.71 -11.79 4.54
C MET A 25 1.92 -11.09 3.20
N TRP A 26 2.48 -9.89 3.18
CA TRP A 26 2.66 -9.09 1.97
C TRP A 26 3.82 -9.60 1.12
N GLU A 27 3.56 -10.71 0.44
CA GLU A 27 4.52 -11.50 -0.34
C GLU A 27 4.62 -11.07 -1.82
N GLY A 28 5.37 -11.83 -2.62
CA GLY A 28 5.50 -11.60 -4.06
C GLY A 28 6.33 -10.37 -4.48
N VAL A 29 6.87 -9.58 -3.53
CA VAL A 29 7.71 -8.42 -3.85
C VAL A 29 9.08 -8.87 -4.37
N ARG A 30 9.36 -8.55 -5.65
CA ARG A 30 10.63 -8.89 -6.35
C ARG A 30 11.34 -7.67 -6.94
N ASN A 31 11.04 -6.48 -6.40
CA ASN A 31 11.73 -5.23 -6.72
C ASN A 31 12.58 -4.77 -5.52
N TYR A 32 13.87 -4.47 -5.72
CA TYR A 32 14.77 -4.13 -4.61
C TYR A 32 14.36 -2.87 -3.85
N THR A 33 13.86 -1.84 -4.52
CA THR A 33 13.36 -0.62 -3.87
C THR A 33 12.12 -0.92 -3.05
N ALA A 34 11.16 -1.66 -3.61
CA ALA A 34 9.96 -2.08 -2.88
C ALA A 34 10.30 -2.95 -1.66
N ARG A 35 11.26 -3.88 -1.80
CA ARG A 35 11.78 -4.69 -0.69
C ARG A 35 12.39 -3.81 0.41
N ASN A 36 13.21 -2.83 0.05
CA ASN A 36 13.81 -1.94 1.03
C ASN A 36 12.74 -1.08 1.75
N ASN A 37 11.67 -0.71 1.06
CA ASN A 37 10.51 -0.05 1.68
C ASN A 37 9.81 -0.97 2.69
N LEU A 38 9.60 -2.25 2.36
CA LEU A 38 9.08 -3.23 3.33
C LEU A 38 9.96 -3.36 4.58
N ARG A 39 11.29 -3.33 4.41
CA ARG A 39 12.26 -3.37 5.54
C ARG A 39 12.24 -2.13 6.43
N ALA A 40 11.77 -1.01 5.89
CA ALA A 40 11.67 0.25 6.62
C ALA A 40 10.34 0.39 7.39
N MET A 41 9.35 -0.43 7.09
CA MET A 41 8.07 -0.46 7.80
C MET A 41 8.23 -0.88 9.27
N ARG A 42 7.50 -0.20 10.15
CA ARG A 42 7.42 -0.50 11.59
C ARG A 42 6.00 -0.86 11.98
N ASN A 43 5.85 -1.62 13.07
CA ASN A 43 4.53 -1.96 13.60
C ASN A 43 3.72 -0.68 13.88
N GLY A 44 2.46 -0.68 13.45
CA GLY A 44 1.55 0.46 13.53
C GLY A 44 1.57 1.39 12.33
N ASP A 45 2.62 1.36 11.48
CA ASP A 45 2.66 2.17 10.26
C ASP A 45 1.41 1.91 9.39
N LEU A 46 0.89 2.98 8.79
CA LEU A 46 -0.34 2.92 8.00
C LEU A 46 -0.03 2.76 6.52
N VAL A 47 -0.87 1.99 5.84
CA VAL A 47 -0.65 1.56 4.47
C VAL A 47 -1.91 1.78 3.65
N LEU A 48 -1.85 2.64 2.64
CA LEU A 48 -2.89 2.77 1.63
C LEU A 48 -2.87 1.54 0.71
N PHE A 49 -4.04 0.92 0.51
CA PHE A 49 -4.21 -0.23 -0.36
C PHE A 49 -4.74 0.22 -1.72
N TYR A 50 -3.91 0.07 -2.75
CA TYR A 50 -4.21 0.48 -4.13
C TYR A 50 -4.52 -0.74 -5.00
N HIS A 51 -5.65 -0.73 -5.69
CA HIS A 51 -5.98 -1.70 -6.74
C HIS A 51 -5.28 -1.32 -8.05
N SER A 52 -4.40 -2.19 -8.53
CA SER A 52 -3.66 -2.04 -9.79
C SER A 52 -4.21 -2.92 -10.91
N ASN A 53 -3.90 -2.57 -12.16
CA ASN A 53 -4.41 -3.15 -13.42
C ASN A 53 -5.92 -2.98 -13.64
N GLU A 54 -6.74 -3.29 -12.63
CA GLU A 54 -8.19 -3.08 -12.61
C GLU A 54 -8.57 -2.14 -11.46
N GLY A 55 -9.62 -1.33 -11.66
CA GLY A 55 -10.02 -0.26 -10.74
C GLY A 55 -9.12 0.97 -10.81
N LEU A 56 -7.81 0.79 -10.63
CA LEU A 56 -6.81 1.87 -10.59
C LEU A 56 -7.14 2.93 -9.55
N GLU A 57 -7.35 2.51 -8.30
CA GLU A 57 -7.84 3.35 -7.22
C GLU A 57 -7.32 2.91 -5.85
N ILE A 58 -7.23 3.86 -4.91
CA ILE A 58 -7.00 3.54 -3.50
C ILE A 58 -8.36 3.23 -2.88
N VAL A 59 -8.46 2.11 -2.18
CA VAL A 59 -9.74 1.57 -1.70
C VAL A 59 -9.83 1.41 -0.19
N GLY A 60 -8.69 1.36 0.50
CA GLY A 60 -8.66 1.05 1.91
C GLY A 60 -7.34 1.37 2.57
N ILE A 61 -7.34 1.18 3.88
CA ILE A 61 -6.23 1.46 4.78
C ILE A 61 -5.96 0.17 5.55
N ALA A 62 -4.70 -0.23 5.56
CA ALA A 62 -4.16 -1.31 6.36
C ALA A 62 -3.11 -0.79 7.35
N THR A 63 -2.67 -1.64 8.26
CA THR A 63 -1.58 -1.35 9.20
C THR A 63 -0.59 -2.51 9.24
N VAL A 64 0.68 -2.18 9.47
CA VAL A 64 1.74 -3.15 9.67
C VAL A 64 1.58 -3.77 11.07
N ILE A 65 1.36 -5.08 11.13
CA ILE A 65 1.23 -5.83 12.39
C ILE A 65 2.44 -6.73 12.67
N LYS A 66 3.34 -6.90 11.70
CA LYS A 66 4.63 -7.56 11.86
C LYS A 66 5.67 -6.92 10.94
N GLU A 67 6.77 -6.45 11.53
CA GLU A 67 7.92 -5.90 10.81
C GLU A 67 8.60 -6.94 9.90
N SER A 68 9.54 -6.49 9.08
CA SER A 68 10.07 -7.28 7.99
C SER A 68 10.76 -8.58 8.43
N TYR A 69 10.48 -9.67 7.73
CA TYR A 69 11.16 -10.95 7.86
C TYR A 69 11.41 -11.58 6.47
N PRO A 70 12.27 -12.60 6.34
CA PRO A 70 12.52 -13.25 5.05
C PRO A 70 11.24 -13.78 4.42
N ASP A 71 11.09 -13.55 3.11
CA ASP A 71 9.95 -14.06 2.34
C ASP A 71 10.04 -15.61 2.24
N PRO A 72 9.12 -16.37 2.87
CA PRO A 72 9.18 -17.83 2.83
C PRO A 72 8.84 -18.41 1.45
N THR A 73 8.28 -17.60 0.53
CA THR A 73 7.97 -18.03 -0.85
C THR A 73 9.16 -17.84 -1.80
N ALA A 74 10.20 -17.14 -1.35
CA ALA A 74 11.40 -16.93 -2.14
C ALA A 74 12.30 -18.17 -2.12
N GLU A 75 12.40 -18.86 -3.26
CA GLU A 75 13.35 -19.97 -3.42
C GLU A 75 14.82 -19.50 -3.39
N LYS A 76 15.07 -18.27 -3.83
CA LYS A 76 16.41 -17.67 -3.92
C LYS A 76 16.36 -16.17 -3.69
N GLY A 77 17.45 -15.63 -3.16
CA GLY A 77 17.67 -14.20 -2.98
C GLY A 77 17.21 -13.70 -1.63
N ASP A 78 17.60 -12.45 -1.35
CA ASP A 78 17.32 -11.76 -0.11
C ASP A 78 16.02 -10.96 -0.27
N TRP A 79 14.88 -11.61 -0.11
CA TRP A 79 13.54 -11.01 -0.20
C TRP A 79 12.88 -10.93 1.17
N SER A 80 12.00 -9.96 1.35
CA SER A 80 11.37 -9.69 2.64
C SER A 80 9.88 -9.43 2.46
N VAL A 81 9.12 -9.81 3.49
CA VAL A 81 7.69 -9.58 3.65
C VAL A 81 7.43 -8.86 4.97
N VAL A 82 6.25 -8.28 5.10
CA VAL A 82 5.66 -7.80 6.36
C VAL A 82 4.27 -8.42 6.50
N ASP A 83 3.68 -8.40 7.69
CA ASP A 83 2.26 -8.75 7.82
C ASP A 83 1.41 -7.47 7.91
N LEU A 84 0.34 -7.43 7.13
CA LEU A 84 -0.63 -6.33 7.11
C LEU A 84 -1.99 -6.80 7.65
N ALA A 85 -2.70 -5.92 8.34
CA ALA A 85 -4.10 -6.12 8.75
C ALA A 85 -4.98 -4.97 8.24
N PRO A 86 -6.27 -5.21 7.94
CA PRO A 86 -7.19 -4.16 7.54
C PRO A 86 -7.42 -3.19 8.72
N VAL A 87 -7.47 -1.90 8.42
CA VAL A 87 -7.86 -0.85 9.38
C VAL A 87 -9.25 -0.34 9.02
N LYS A 88 -9.41 0.16 7.80
CA LYS A 88 -10.66 0.82 7.38
C LYS A 88 -10.77 0.86 5.86
N ARG A 89 -11.94 0.53 5.34
CA ARG A 89 -12.31 0.82 3.95
C ARG A 89 -12.55 2.31 3.78
N LEU A 90 -12.09 2.90 2.67
CA LEU A 90 -12.34 4.31 2.39
C LEU A 90 -13.84 4.56 2.15
N GLN A 91 -14.35 5.72 2.60
CA GLN A 91 -15.73 6.12 2.32
C GLN A 91 -15.95 6.34 0.82
N ASN A 92 -15.02 7.05 0.19
CA ASN A 92 -14.93 7.16 -1.26
C ASN A 92 -13.57 6.63 -1.72
N THR A 93 -13.57 5.77 -2.74
CA THR A 93 -12.31 5.35 -3.37
C THR A 93 -11.65 6.57 -4.03
N VAL A 94 -10.32 6.54 -4.16
CA VAL A 94 -9.56 7.63 -4.77
C VAL A 94 -8.91 7.13 -6.06
N PRO A 95 -9.50 7.43 -7.24
CA PRO A 95 -8.99 6.98 -8.52
C PRO A 95 -7.63 7.60 -8.86
N LEU A 96 -6.78 6.84 -9.56
CA LEU A 96 -5.47 7.29 -10.03
C LEU A 96 -5.57 8.55 -10.90
N SER A 97 -6.66 8.72 -11.65
CA SER A 97 -6.92 9.93 -12.44
C SER A 97 -7.05 11.18 -11.58
N VAL A 98 -7.73 11.09 -10.44
CA VAL A 98 -7.87 12.18 -9.45
C VAL A 98 -6.52 12.48 -8.80
N ILE A 99 -5.78 11.44 -8.42
CA ILE A 99 -4.42 11.59 -7.86
C ILE A 99 -3.51 12.32 -8.86
N LYS A 100 -3.52 11.90 -10.13
CA LYS A 100 -2.76 12.53 -11.22
C LYS A 100 -3.23 13.94 -11.58
N ALA A 101 -4.45 14.32 -11.25
CA ALA A 101 -4.94 15.69 -11.45
C ALA A 101 -4.58 16.62 -10.28
N THR A 102 -4.09 16.08 -9.17
CA THR A 102 -3.85 16.85 -7.94
C THR A 102 -2.41 17.34 -7.88
N PRO A 103 -2.16 18.67 -7.86
CA PRO A 103 -0.80 19.22 -7.85
C PRO A 103 0.06 18.75 -6.68
N ALA A 104 -0.53 18.65 -5.48
CA ALA A 104 0.17 18.22 -4.27
C ALA A 104 0.62 16.74 -4.30
N LEU A 105 0.08 15.92 -5.21
CA LEU A 105 0.36 14.49 -5.30
C LEU A 105 1.19 14.11 -6.53
N GLN A 106 1.66 15.07 -7.33
CA GLN A 106 2.42 14.76 -8.56
C GLN A 106 3.75 14.04 -8.28
N GLU A 107 4.31 14.28 -7.10
CA GLU A 107 5.64 13.80 -6.74
C GLU A 107 5.63 12.42 -6.08
N ILE A 108 4.46 11.86 -5.75
CA ILE A 108 4.38 10.57 -5.07
C ILE A 108 4.86 9.43 -5.97
N GLY A 109 5.35 8.36 -5.34
CA GLY A 109 5.82 7.16 -6.04
C GLY A 109 4.77 6.56 -6.99
N LEU A 110 3.48 6.69 -6.68
CA LEU A 110 2.39 6.11 -7.48
C LEU A 110 2.33 6.74 -8.88
N VAL A 111 2.58 8.05 -8.96
CA VAL A 111 2.57 8.82 -10.21
C VAL A 111 3.90 8.69 -10.94
N ARG A 112 5.03 8.82 -10.22
CA ARG A 112 6.36 8.88 -10.83
C ARG A 112 6.98 7.51 -11.13
N GLN A 113 6.57 6.46 -10.42
CA GLN A 113 7.22 5.15 -10.45
C GLN A 113 6.20 4.02 -10.67
N GLY A 114 5.66 3.93 -11.88
CA GLY A 114 4.59 2.97 -12.22
C GLY A 114 4.89 1.51 -11.86
N ARG A 115 6.16 1.08 -11.97
CA ARG A 115 6.62 -0.29 -11.66
C ARG A 115 6.91 -0.56 -10.18
N LEU A 116 6.94 0.48 -9.34
CA LEU A 116 7.18 0.30 -7.90
C LEU A 116 5.86 -0.11 -7.21
N SER A 117 5.87 -1.22 -6.48
CA SER A 117 4.67 -1.80 -5.85
C SER A 117 4.50 -1.45 -4.37
N VAL A 118 5.58 -1.06 -3.69
CA VAL A 118 5.58 -0.60 -2.30
C VAL A 118 6.33 0.72 -2.26
N MET A 119 5.71 1.77 -1.71
CA MET A 119 6.25 3.12 -1.78
C MET A 119 5.94 3.93 -0.52
N PRO A 120 6.87 4.78 -0.06
CA PRO A 120 6.61 5.69 1.05
C PRO A 120 5.69 6.83 0.62
N LEU A 121 4.99 7.39 1.59
CA LEU A 121 4.25 8.65 1.48
C LEU A 121 4.69 9.59 2.60
N GLN A 122 4.75 10.88 2.29
CA GLN A 122 4.85 11.92 3.30
C GLN A 122 3.52 12.03 4.07
N PRO A 123 3.54 12.51 5.33
CA PRO A 123 2.32 12.71 6.11
C PRO A 123 1.27 13.55 5.37
N GLU A 124 1.68 14.63 4.70
CA GLU A 124 0.79 15.54 3.99
C GLU A 124 0.13 14.87 2.78
N GLU A 125 0.86 14.00 2.08
CA GLU A 125 0.37 13.23 0.92
C GLU A 125 -0.68 12.21 1.36
N PHE A 126 -0.41 11.49 2.46
CA PHE A 126 -1.35 10.54 3.04
C PHE A 126 -2.63 11.24 3.50
N GLN A 127 -2.50 12.37 4.20
CA GLN A 127 -3.65 13.16 4.67
C GLN A 127 -4.46 13.75 3.52
N ALA A 128 -3.81 14.23 2.45
CA ALA A 128 -4.52 14.71 1.27
C ALA A 128 -5.39 13.61 0.63
N ILE A 129 -4.89 12.37 0.56
CA ILE A 129 -5.67 11.24 0.03
C ILE A 129 -6.84 10.91 0.96
N LEU A 130 -6.66 10.93 2.28
CA LEU A 130 -7.75 10.72 3.23
C LEU A 130 -8.85 11.78 3.12
N GLN A 131 -8.48 13.04 2.93
CA GLN A 131 -9.42 14.14 2.73
C GLN A 131 -10.22 13.96 1.43
N MET A 132 -9.57 13.58 0.33
CA MET A 132 -10.26 13.23 -0.92
C MET A 132 -11.24 12.08 -0.75
N ALA A 133 -10.87 11.11 0.08
CA ALA A 133 -11.68 9.94 0.38
C ALA A 133 -12.80 10.20 1.39
N ASP A 134 -12.93 11.40 1.95
CA ASP A 134 -13.80 11.73 3.09
C ASP A 134 -13.67 10.72 4.25
N THR A 135 -12.43 10.32 4.55
CA THR A 135 -12.15 9.24 5.51
C THR A 135 -11.26 9.71 6.66
N SER A 136 -11.72 9.53 7.89
CA SER A 136 -10.93 9.71 9.12
C SER A 136 -10.46 8.37 9.70
N ILE A 137 -9.32 8.38 10.39
CA ILE A 137 -8.77 7.25 11.16
C ILE A 137 -8.80 7.60 12.65
#